data_AF-A0A161PRG3-F1
#
_entry.id   AF-A0A161PRG3-F1
#
_cell.length_a   1.000
_cell.length_b   1.000
_cell.length_c   1.000
_cell.angle_alpha   90.00
_cell.angle_beta   90.00
_cell.angle_gamma   90.00
#
_symmetry.space_group_name_H-M   'P 1'
#
loop_
_entity.id
_entity.type
_entity.pdbx_description
1 polymer ?
#
loop_
_entity_poly.entity_id
_entity_poly.type
_entity_poly.pdbx_seq_one_letter_code
_entity_poly.pdbx_strand_id
1 'polypeptide(L)'
;MEISFALLPAFLHVYFFILESLLWGRPRINRIFGVKPQDVAATKPLAFNQGFYNLFLAIAIFAGLHFRTGEMTYSMGTTLIIYALLSICGAGLVLLLSNPRKMWRGAVIQFVPAAIALVPYLKS
;
A
#
# COMPACT_ATOMS: atom_id res chain seq x y z
N MET A 1 3.11 -12.77 17.77
CA MET A 1 2.37 -13.26 16.60
C MET A 1 1.73 -12.13 15.77
N GLU A 2 1.59 -10.90 16.28
CA GLU A 2 0.96 -9.79 15.52
C GLU A 2 1.85 -9.22 14.40
N ILE A 3 3.17 -9.20 14.63
CA ILE A 3 4.20 -8.70 13.70
C ILE A 3 4.06 -9.28 12.29
N SER A 4 3.62 -10.54 12.16
CA SER A 4 3.51 -11.21 10.86
C SER A 4 2.41 -10.65 9.96
N PHE A 5 1.34 -10.08 10.50
CA PHE A 5 0.20 -9.68 9.67
C PHE A 5 0.46 -8.37 8.90
N ALA A 6 1.18 -7.41 9.46
CA ALA A 6 1.50 -6.16 8.78
C ALA A 6 2.57 -6.30 7.68
N LEU A 7 3.34 -7.40 7.67
CA LEU A 7 4.35 -7.64 6.64
C LEU A 7 3.73 -7.80 5.26
N LEU A 8 2.60 -8.49 5.15
CA LEU A 8 1.92 -8.69 3.86
C LEU A 8 1.53 -7.35 3.18
N PRO A 9 0.78 -6.43 3.81
CA PRO A 9 0.48 -5.13 3.21
C PRO A 9 1.75 -4.31 2.95
N ALA A 10 2.77 -4.36 3.82
CA ALA A 10 4.03 -3.65 3.57
C ALA A 10 4.72 -4.14 2.28
N PHE A 11 4.87 -5.45 2.11
CA PHE A 11 5.48 -6.02 0.91
C PHE A 11 4.64 -5.79 -0.35
N LEU A 12 3.31 -5.81 -0.25
CA LEU A 12 2.44 -5.43 -1.36
C LEU A 12 2.68 -3.98 -1.80
N HIS A 13 2.89 -3.06 -0.86
CA HIS A 13 3.13 -1.65 -1.18
C HIS A 13 4.54 -1.40 -1.72
N VAL A 14 5.54 -2.16 -1.28
CA VAL A 14 6.85 -2.20 -1.97
C VAL A 14 6.70 -2.72 -3.40
N TYR A 15 5.88 -3.75 -3.61
CA TYR A 15 5.60 -4.27 -4.94
C TYR A 15 4.91 -3.22 -5.82
N PHE A 16 3.92 -2.49 -5.31
CA PHE A 16 3.27 -1.40 -6.04
C PHE A 16 4.24 -0.27 -6.38
N PHE A 17 5.10 0.14 -5.44
CA PHE A 17 6.19 1.08 -5.72
C PHE A 17 7.05 0.64 -6.91
N ILE A 18 7.48 -0.63 -6.92
CA ILE A 18 8.27 -1.17 -8.04
C ILE A 18 7.48 -1.07 -9.35
N LEU A 19 6.21 -1.47 -9.35
CA LEU A 19 5.37 -1.40 -10.56
C LEU A 19 5.18 0.04 -11.07
N GLU A 20 4.89 0.98 -10.18
CA GLU A 20 4.44 2.34 -10.51
C GLU A 20 5.59 3.32 -10.73
N SER A 21 6.69 3.20 -9.97
CA SER A 21 7.84 4.11 -10.07
C SER A 21 8.96 3.57 -10.95
N LEU A 22 9.22 2.25 -10.93
CA LEU A 22 10.39 1.66 -11.61
C LEU A 22 10.02 0.98 -12.93
N LEU A 23 8.88 0.28 -12.98
CA LEU A 23 8.49 -0.54 -14.12
C LEU A 23 7.42 0.09 -15.00
N TRP A 24 6.89 1.26 -14.63
CA TRP A 24 5.89 1.97 -15.41
C TRP A 24 6.42 2.37 -16.79
N GLY A 25 5.62 2.14 -17.82
CA GLY A 25 6.01 2.29 -19.22
C GLY A 25 6.28 0.95 -19.92
N ARG A 26 6.45 -0.15 -19.16
CA ARG A 26 6.48 -1.49 -19.73
C ARG A 26 5.05 -1.92 -20.13
N PRO A 27 4.79 -2.35 -21.38
CA PRO A 27 3.44 -2.66 -21.86
C PRO A 27 2.65 -3.65 -20.98
N ARG A 28 3.35 -4.65 -20.40
CA ARG A 28 2.74 -5.61 -19.47
C ARG A 28 2.23 -4.93 -18.19
N ILE A 29 3.00 -3.99 -17.63
CA ILE A 29 2.64 -3.28 -16.41
C ILE A 29 1.49 -2.31 -16.68
N ASN A 30 1.58 -1.48 -17.73
CA ASN A 30 0.50 -0.56 -18.08
C ASN A 30 -0.84 -1.29 -18.34
N ARG A 31 -0.80 -2.52 -18.87
CA ARG A 31 -2.00 -3.36 -19.03
C ARG A 31 -2.63 -3.77 -17.71
N ILE A 32 -1.84 -4.07 -16.66
CA ILE A 32 -2.35 -4.38 -15.31
C ILE A 32 -3.16 -3.19 -14.77
N PHE A 33 -2.66 -1.97 -14.98
CA PHE A 33 -3.34 -0.72 -14.57
C PHE A 33 -4.38 -0.24 -15.59
N GLY A 34 -4.60 -0.96 -16.69
CA GLY A 34 -5.57 -0.62 -17.73
C GLY A 34 -5.29 0.71 -18.44
N VAL A 35 -4.01 1.10 -18.56
CA VAL A 35 -3.54 2.29 -19.24
C VAL A 35 -3.30 1.98 -20.72
N LYS A 36 -3.87 2.79 -21.62
CA LYS A 36 -3.69 2.61 -23.06
C LYS A 36 -2.28 3.05 -23.48
N PRO A 37 -1.67 2.46 -24.53
CA PRO A 37 -0.32 2.83 -24.97
C PRO A 37 -0.12 4.33 -25.20
N GLN A 38 -1.11 5.04 -25.75
CA GLN A 38 -1.03 6.48 -25.98
C GLN A 38 -0.98 7.33 -24.69
N ASP A 39 -1.51 6.82 -23.58
CA ASP A 39 -1.66 7.57 -22.32
C ASP A 39 -0.45 7.35 -21.37
N VAL A 40 0.45 6.43 -21.73
CA VAL A 40 1.57 6.02 -20.87
C VAL A 40 2.49 7.19 -20.55
N ALA A 41 2.84 8.01 -21.55
CA ALA A 41 3.72 9.16 -21.36
C ALA A 41 3.09 10.20 -20.43
N ALA A 42 1.80 10.48 -20.62
CA ALA A 42 1.06 11.45 -19.82
C ALA A 42 0.86 11.01 -18.35
N THR A 43 0.73 9.70 -18.11
CA THR A 43 0.49 9.14 -16.77
C THR A 43 1.77 8.85 -15.99
N LYS A 44 2.93 8.83 -16.63
CA LYS A 44 4.21 8.44 -16.01
C LYS A 44 4.58 9.27 -14.76
N PRO A 45 4.47 10.61 -14.74
CA PRO A 45 4.78 11.39 -13.54
C PRO A 45 3.84 11.09 -12.38
N LEU A 46 2.55 10.89 -12.66
CA LEU A 46 1.54 10.55 -11.66
C LEU A 46 1.80 9.17 -11.05
N ALA A 47 2.07 8.17 -11.90
CA ALA A 47 2.42 6.82 -11.44
C ALA A 47 3.71 6.83 -10.61
N PHE A 48 4.73 7.57 -11.05
CA PHE A 48 5.97 7.69 -10.31
C PHE A 48 5.74 8.22 -8.89
N ASN A 49 4.96 9.29 -8.76
CA ASN A 49 4.61 9.87 -7.47
C ASN A 49 3.79 8.90 -6.60
N GLN A 50 2.79 8.23 -7.20
CA GLN A 50 1.95 7.26 -6.51
C GLN A 50 2.76 6.10 -5.93
N GLY A 51 3.75 5.61 -6.67
CA GLY A 51 4.62 4.56 -6.17
C GLY A 51 5.43 5.01 -4.95
N PHE A 52 5.87 6.27 -4.87
CA PHE A 52 6.56 6.79 -3.69
C PHE A 52 5.64 6.93 -2.47
N TYR A 53 4.37 7.32 -2.65
CA TYR A 53 3.38 7.24 -1.57
C TYR A 53 3.24 5.81 -1.04
N ASN A 54 3.17 4.82 -1.95
CA ASN A 54 3.15 3.41 -1.56
C ASN A 54 4.42 2.99 -0.80
N LEU A 55 5.59 3.42 -1.25
CA LEU A 55 6.86 3.15 -0.57
C LEU A 55 6.89 3.74 0.85
N PHE A 56 6.42 4.97 1.04
CA PHE A 56 6.41 5.61 2.36
C PHE A 56 5.44 4.93 3.33
N LEU A 57 4.30 4.43 2.86
CA LEU A 57 3.40 3.61 3.66
C LEU A 57 4.07 2.30 4.09
N ALA A 58 4.79 1.63 3.19
CA ALA A 58 5.57 0.44 3.54
C ALA A 58 6.67 0.74 4.56
N ILE A 59 7.41 1.84 4.38
CA ILE A 59 8.44 2.30 5.33
C ILE A 59 7.84 2.56 6.71
N ALA A 60 6.67 3.22 6.80
CA ALA A 60 5.98 3.45 8.07
C ALA A 60 5.65 2.13 8.78
N ILE A 61 5.20 1.11 8.05
CA ILE A 61 4.95 -0.23 8.62
C ILE A 61 6.25 -0.87 9.09
N PHE A 62 7.31 -0.91 8.27
CA PHE A 62 8.59 -1.52 8.66
C PHE A 62 9.23 -0.81 9.86
N ALA A 63 9.24 0.52 9.87
CA ALA A 63 9.71 1.32 11.00
C ALA A 63 8.87 1.04 12.26
N GLY A 64 7.54 0.96 12.12
CA GLY A 64 6.66 0.61 13.23
C GLY A 64 6.93 -0.79 13.80
N LEU A 65 7.20 -1.78 12.94
CA LEU A 65 7.59 -3.13 13.37
C LEU A 65 8.93 -3.12 14.10
N HIS A 66 9.90 -2.33 13.64
CA HIS A 66 11.17 -2.15 14.33
C HIS A 66 10.99 -1.51 15.72
N PHE A 67 10.24 -0.41 15.82
CA PHE A 67 10.01 0.28 17.09
C PHE A 67 9.22 -0.55 18.11
N ARG A 68 8.38 -1.48 17.66
CA ARG A 68 7.69 -2.45 18.54
C ARG A 68 8.62 -3.44 19.23
N THR A 69 9.90 -3.51 18.85
CA THR A 69 10.89 -4.35 19.56
C THR A 69 11.42 -3.71 20.84
N GLY A 70 11.26 -2.39 21.01
CA GLY A 70 11.69 -1.68 22.22
C GLY A 70 10.53 -1.37 23.15
N GLU A 71 10.72 -1.57 24.46
CA GLU A 71 9.69 -1.34 25.48
C GLU A 71 9.18 0.11 25.48
N MET A 72 10.11 1.08 25.42
CA MET A 72 9.76 2.51 25.41
C MET A 72 9.16 2.99 24.09
N THR A 73 9.45 2.29 22.98
CA THR A 73 9.02 2.68 21.62
C THR A 73 7.83 1.90 21.10
N TYR A 74 7.29 0.97 21.91
CA TYR A 74 6.24 0.04 21.51
C TYR A 74 4.97 0.75 21.02
N SER A 75 4.49 1.75 21.78
CA SER A 75 3.29 2.52 21.44
C SER A 75 3.48 3.34 20.15
N MET A 76 4.66 3.95 19.97
CA MET A 76 5.02 4.68 18.76
C MET A 76 5.00 3.76 17.53
N GLY A 77 5.58 2.56 17.64
CA GLY A 77 5.58 1.60 16.55
C GLY A 77 4.19 1.10 16.18
N THR A 78 3.35 0.84 17.19
CA THR A 78 1.94 0.43 17.00
C THR A 78 1.13 1.53 16.31
N THR A 79 1.33 2.80 16.71
CA THR A 79 0.64 3.95 16.11
C THR A 79 1.00 4.12 14.64
N LEU A 80 2.28 3.98 14.28
CA LEU A 80 2.73 4.06 12.88
C LEU A 80 2.12 2.97 12.00
N ILE A 81 2.04 1.73 12.52
CA ILE A 81 1.41 0.62 11.79
C ILE A 81 -0.07 0.88 11.60
N ILE A 82 -0.80 1.27 12.65
CA ILE A 82 -2.24 1.57 12.57
C ILE A 82 -2.49 2.69 11.54
N TYR A 83 -1.72 3.78 11.61
CA TYR A 83 -1.82 4.89 10.66
C TYR A 83 -1.66 4.41 9.22
N ALA A 84 -0.58 3.69 8.93
CA ALA A 84 -0.32 3.19 7.59
C ALA A 84 -1.42 2.23 7.10
N LEU A 85 -1.84 1.28 7.92
CA LEU A 85 -2.91 0.33 7.57
C LEU A 85 -4.25 1.02 7.33
N LEU A 86 -4.61 2.03 8.14
CA LEU A 86 -5.81 2.84 7.94
C LEU A 86 -5.74 3.66 6.64
N SER A 87 -4.58 4.25 6.33
CA SER A 87 -4.37 4.95 5.05
C SER A 87 -4.51 4.01 3.86
N ILE A 88 -3.98 2.78 3.94
CA ILE A 88 -4.13 1.76 2.89
C ILE A 88 -5.60 1.36 2.73
N CYS A 89 -6.32 1.14 3.83
CA CYS A 89 -7.75 0.86 3.78
C CYS A 89 -8.54 2.03 3.17
N GLY A 90 -8.25 3.26 3.58
CA GLY A 90 -8.86 4.46 3.02
C GLY A 90 -8.61 4.60 1.52
N ALA A 91 -7.37 4.41 1.08
CA ALA A 91 -7.02 4.40 -0.35
C ALA A 91 -7.72 3.27 -1.10
N GLY A 92 -7.84 2.07 -0.50
CA GLY A 92 -8.66 0.95 -0.95
C GLY A 92 -10.09 1.35 -1.28
N LEU A 93 -10.75 2.02 -0.34
CA LEU A 93 -12.13 2.49 -0.49
C LEU A 93 -12.24 3.56 -1.56
N VAL A 94 -11.36 4.59 -1.53
CA VAL A 94 -11.35 5.64 -2.55
C VAL A 94 -11.16 5.06 -3.95
N LEU A 95 -10.28 4.07 -4.11
CA LEU A 95 -10.03 3.39 -5.38
C LEU A 95 -11.27 2.63 -5.87
N LEU A 96 -11.93 1.90 -4.96
CA LEU A 96 -13.16 1.17 -5.27
C LEU A 96 -14.28 2.12 -5.72
N LEU A 97 -14.47 3.23 -4.99
CA LEU A 97 -15.51 4.21 -5.26
C LEU A 97 -15.26 5.03 -6.52
N SER A 98 -13.99 5.28 -6.87
CA SER A 98 -13.62 6.08 -8.04
C SER A 98 -13.96 5.40 -9.37
N ASN A 99 -13.75 4.08 -9.48
CA ASN A 99 -14.12 3.32 -10.68
C ASN A 99 -14.37 1.84 -10.36
N PRO A 100 -15.53 1.49 -9.79
CA PRO A 100 -15.79 0.16 -9.25
C PRO A 100 -15.61 -0.96 -10.29
N ARG A 101 -16.07 -0.76 -11.53
CA ARG A 101 -16.03 -1.81 -12.57
C ARG A 101 -14.60 -2.13 -13.02
N LYS A 102 -13.70 -1.14 -13.08
CA LYS A 102 -12.34 -1.30 -13.60
C LYS A 102 -11.31 -1.56 -12.50
N MET A 103 -11.53 -1.04 -11.28
CA MET A 103 -10.50 -0.98 -10.24
C MET A 103 -10.79 -1.84 -9.01
N TRP A 104 -11.92 -2.57 -8.97
CA TRP A 104 -12.26 -3.42 -7.81
C TRP A 104 -11.16 -4.41 -7.41
N ARG A 105 -10.44 -5.00 -8.38
CA ARG A 105 -9.35 -5.95 -8.09
C ARG A 105 -8.22 -5.29 -7.30
N GLY A 106 -7.74 -4.15 -7.79
CA GLY A 106 -6.69 -3.39 -7.09
C GLY A 106 -7.16 -2.94 -5.71
N ALA A 107 -8.40 -2.45 -5.62
CA ALA A 107 -8.99 -2.04 -4.35
C ALA A 107 -9.06 -3.19 -3.34
N VAL A 108 -9.50 -4.38 -3.75
CA VAL A 108 -9.56 -5.57 -2.89
C VAL A 108 -8.17 -6.03 -2.45
N ILE A 109 -7.21 -6.06 -3.38
CA ILE A 109 -5.83 -6.51 -3.10
C ILE A 109 -5.13 -5.60 -2.09
N GLN A 110 -5.39 -4.28 -2.10
CA GLN A 110 -4.82 -3.38 -1.10
C GLN A 110 -5.64 -3.33 0.20
N PHE A 111 -6.97 -3.30 0.11
CA PHE A 111 -7.87 -3.14 1.26
C PHE A 111 -7.89 -4.37 2.16
N VAL A 112 -8.12 -5.56 1.61
CA VAL A 112 -8.42 -6.75 2.41
C VAL A 112 -7.23 -7.17 3.29
N PRO A 113 -5.99 -7.28 2.76
CA PRO A 113 -4.84 -7.60 3.60
C PRO A 113 -4.59 -6.55 4.69
N ALA A 114 -4.78 -5.27 4.39
CA ALA A 114 -4.60 -4.20 5.37
C ALA A 114 -5.67 -4.24 6.47
N ALA A 115 -6.93 -4.47 6.12
CA ALA A 115 -8.02 -4.59 7.07
C ALA A 115 -7.85 -5.80 8.00
N ILE A 116 -7.43 -6.95 7.45
CA ILE A 116 -7.09 -8.13 8.26
C ILE A 116 -5.92 -7.83 9.19
N ALA A 117 -4.87 -7.18 8.66
CA ALA A 117 -3.70 -6.84 9.45
C ALA A 117 -4.02 -5.87 10.57
N LEU A 118 -4.99 -4.96 10.41
CA LEU A 118 -5.34 -3.94 11.39
C LEU A 118 -5.95 -4.51 12.66
N VAL A 119 -6.73 -5.59 12.57
CA VAL A 119 -7.48 -6.19 13.70
C VAL A 119 -6.63 -6.46 14.95
N PRO A 120 -5.46 -7.15 14.87
CA PRO A 120 -4.62 -7.37 16.04
C PRO A 120 -4.08 -6.06 16.64
N TYR A 121 -3.70 -5.09 15.82
CA TYR A 121 -3.11 -3.83 16.32
C TYR A 121 -4.10 -2.94 17.07
N LEU A 122 -5.41 -3.05 16.80
CA LEU A 122 -6.43 -2.29 17.52
C LEU A 122 -6.68 -2.82 18.95
N LYS A 123 -6.17 -4.00 19.29
CA LYS A 123 -6.33 -4.63 20.60
C LYS A 123 -5.05 -4.60 21.44
N SER A 124 -3.96 -4.07 20.88
CA SER A 124 -2.59 -4.18 21.41
C SER A 124 -2.06 -2.91 22.05
#